data_AF-A0A443IVE3-F1
#
_entry.id   AF-A0A443IVE3-F1
#
_cell.length_a   1.000
_cell.length_b   1.000
_cell.length_c   1.000
_cell.angle_alpha   90.00
_cell.angle_beta   90.00
_cell.angle_gamma   90.00
#
_symmetry.space_group_name_H-M   'P 1'
#
loop_
_entity.id
_entity.type
_entity.pdbx_description
1 polymer ?
#
loop_
_entity_poly.entity_id
_entity_poly.type
_entity_poly.pdbx_seq_one_letter_code
_entity_poly.pdbx_strand_id
1 'polypeptide(L)'
;MDDFDDLLGGTVTAQRSALPDALPAQIKEAALADLLGVGTSRIRTLARDGILPKTGRGEFDTVACVKRYCARLRESAERAGRPSSGGDELKTERTRLAKEQADATALKNAQLRGELAPVAETLREWQAVLRDVRAAMLAVPSRYAASQPHLTPHDVEALTIEIKRALEGLADGND
;
A
#
# COMPACT_ATOMS: atom_id res chain seq x y z
N MET A 1 0.57 -47.28 36.10
CA MET A 1 -0.14 -46.55 35.02
C MET A 1 0.64 -45.26 34.86
N ASP A 2 1.86 -45.47 34.34
CA ASP A 2 2.91 -44.49 34.07
C ASP A 2 3.05 -44.51 32.56
N ASP A 3 2.40 -43.58 31.87
CA ASP A 3 2.40 -43.58 30.40
C ASP A 3 2.18 -42.18 29.83
N PHE A 4 2.93 -41.18 30.33
CA PHE A 4 2.92 -39.85 29.72
C PHE A 4 4.25 -39.06 29.79
N ASP A 5 5.28 -39.55 30.49
CA ASP A 5 6.55 -38.82 30.67
C ASP A 5 7.66 -39.24 29.67
N ASP A 6 7.36 -40.19 28.76
CA ASP A 6 8.35 -40.78 27.80
C ASP A 6 8.27 -40.18 26.38
N LEU A 7 7.50 -39.11 26.16
CA LEU A 7 7.20 -38.59 24.81
C LEU A 7 8.07 -37.40 24.36
N LEU A 8 8.98 -36.91 25.21
CA LEU A 8 9.93 -35.84 24.88
C LEU A 8 11.34 -36.23 25.30
N GLY A 9 11.84 -37.28 24.66
CA GLY A 9 13.18 -37.82 24.87
C GLY A 9 14.26 -36.74 24.98
N GLY A 10 15.03 -36.86 26.06
CA GLY A 10 16.36 -36.28 26.21
C GLY A 10 16.39 -34.94 26.93
N THR A 11 16.70 -34.99 28.23
CA THR A 11 17.41 -33.90 28.90
C THR A 11 18.61 -33.50 28.05
N VAL A 12 18.55 -32.36 27.37
CA VAL A 12 19.72 -31.77 26.72
C VAL A 12 20.68 -31.39 27.84
N THR A 13 21.58 -32.30 28.17
CA THR A 13 22.75 -32.02 29.00
C THR A 13 23.53 -30.93 28.26
N ALA A 14 23.33 -29.68 28.68
CA ALA A 14 24.14 -28.56 28.27
C ALA A 14 25.56 -28.80 28.79
N GLN A 15 26.34 -29.54 28.01
CA GLN A 15 27.76 -29.70 28.25
C GLN A 15 28.39 -28.32 27.99
N ARG A 16 28.56 -27.53 29.05
CA ARG A 16 29.38 -26.32 29.02
C ARG A 16 30.80 -26.76 28.66
N SER A 17 31.13 -26.67 27.38
CA SER A 17 32.50 -26.79 26.89
C SER A 17 33.30 -25.64 27.50
N ALA A 18 34.17 -25.97 28.46
CA ALA A 18 35.16 -25.06 29.00
C ALA A 18 36.01 -24.54 27.83
N LEU A 19 35.99 -23.22 27.60
CA LEU A 19 36.94 -22.59 26.71
C LEU A 19 38.32 -22.70 27.39
N PRO A 20 39.32 -23.34 26.76
CA PRO A 20 40.66 -23.42 27.34
C PRO A 20 41.26 -22.01 27.51
N ASP A 21 42.02 -21.81 28.58
CA ASP A 21 42.70 -20.55 28.98
C ASP A 21 43.62 -19.94 27.90
N ALA A 22 43.84 -20.65 26.78
CA ALA A 22 44.41 -20.11 25.57
C ALA A 22 43.57 -20.58 24.36
N LEU A 23 43.05 -19.63 23.57
CA LEU A 23 42.42 -19.95 22.29
C LEU A 23 43.43 -20.72 21.42
N PRO A 24 43.09 -21.93 20.92
CA PRO A 24 44.00 -22.70 20.09
C PRO A 24 44.32 -21.91 18.83
N ALA A 25 45.57 -21.94 18.38
CA ALA A 25 46.00 -21.22 17.17
C ALA A 25 45.21 -21.66 15.93
N GLN A 26 44.75 -22.91 15.90
CA GLN A 26 43.91 -23.46 14.85
C GLN A 26 42.68 -24.16 15.44
N ILE A 27 41.55 -24.03 14.76
CA ILE A 27 40.27 -24.60 15.17
C ILE A 27 39.59 -25.31 14.00
N LYS A 28 38.89 -26.40 14.30
CA LYS A 28 38.10 -27.15 13.32
C LYS A 28 36.81 -26.39 12.99
N GLU A 29 36.29 -26.61 11.78
CA GLU A 29 35.07 -25.97 11.27
C GLU A 29 33.89 -25.96 12.26
N ALA A 30 33.60 -27.11 12.90
CA ALA A 30 32.50 -27.25 13.85
C ALA A 30 32.69 -26.38 15.10
N ALA A 31 33.89 -26.41 15.68
CA ALA A 31 34.19 -25.60 16.86
C ALA A 31 34.25 -24.09 16.52
N LEU A 32 34.64 -23.71 15.30
CA LEU A 32 34.56 -22.32 14.82
C LEU A 32 33.09 -21.87 14.63
N ALA A 33 32.24 -22.75 14.14
CA ALA A 33 30.81 -22.50 13.99
C ALA A 33 30.15 -22.22 15.36
N ASP A 34 30.46 -23.05 16.35
CA ASP A 34 29.99 -22.88 17.73
C ASP A 34 30.53 -21.59 18.36
N LEU A 35 31.82 -21.29 18.17
CA LEU A 35 32.47 -20.08 18.69
C LEU A 35 31.85 -18.79 18.13
N LEU A 36 31.50 -18.79 16.83
CA LEU A 36 30.90 -17.64 16.17
C LEU A 36 29.36 -17.59 16.26
N GLY A 37 28.73 -18.63 16.82
CA GLY A 37 27.28 -18.75 16.93
C GLY A 37 26.58 -18.85 15.57
N VAL A 38 27.21 -19.45 14.57
CA VAL A 38 26.66 -19.61 13.22
C VAL A 38 26.71 -21.06 12.77
N GLY A 39 25.84 -21.47 11.85
CA GLY A 39 25.87 -22.84 11.32
C GLY A 39 27.13 -23.15 10.51
N THR A 40 27.56 -24.43 10.50
CA THR A 40 28.72 -24.93 9.73
C THR A 40 28.64 -24.63 8.23
N SER A 41 27.43 -24.71 7.65
CA SER A 41 27.18 -24.31 6.25
C SER A 41 27.57 -22.85 5.96
N ARG A 42 27.37 -21.96 6.94
CA ARG A 42 27.75 -20.55 6.84
C ARG A 42 29.26 -20.39 6.87
N ILE A 43 29.97 -21.11 7.74
CA ILE A 43 31.43 -21.13 7.77
C ILE A 43 32.00 -21.60 6.43
N ARG A 44 31.48 -22.69 5.85
CA ARG A 44 31.91 -23.18 4.53
C ARG A 44 31.73 -22.15 3.43
N THR A 45 30.61 -21.44 3.46
CA THR A 45 30.31 -20.38 2.49
C THR A 45 31.29 -19.22 2.65
N LEU A 46 31.48 -18.71 3.88
CA LEU A 46 32.42 -17.63 4.16
C LEU A 46 33.87 -18.00 3.81
N ALA A 47 34.24 -19.27 3.97
CA ALA A 47 35.55 -19.76 3.62
C ALA A 47 35.72 -19.99 2.11
N ARG A 48 34.64 -20.31 1.39
CA ARG A 48 34.62 -20.36 -0.09
C ARG A 48 34.74 -18.96 -0.68
N ASP A 49 34.08 -17.99 -0.06
CA ASP A 49 34.09 -16.57 -0.46
C ASP A 49 35.42 -15.88 -0.09
N GLY A 50 36.39 -16.60 0.47
CA GLY A 50 37.71 -16.09 0.82
C GLY A 50 37.75 -15.17 2.05
N ILE A 51 36.65 -15.09 2.81
CA ILE A 51 36.52 -14.17 3.95
C ILE A 51 37.20 -14.74 5.20
N LEU A 52 37.07 -16.05 5.41
CA LEU A 52 37.71 -16.75 6.53
C LEU A 52 38.99 -17.45 6.05
N PRO A 53 40.17 -17.10 6.60
CA PRO A 53 41.43 -17.71 6.20
C PRO A 53 41.49 -19.17 6.67
N LYS A 54 41.67 -20.08 5.70
CA LYS A 54 41.93 -21.51 5.96
C LYS A 54 43.42 -21.72 6.16
N THR A 55 43.78 -22.48 7.18
CA THR A 55 45.18 -22.92 7.44
C THR A 55 45.43 -24.34 6.92
N GLY A 56 44.38 -25.14 6.76
CA GLY A 56 44.47 -26.52 6.31
C GLY A 56 43.12 -27.12 5.90
N ARG A 57 43.06 -28.45 5.75
CA ARG A 57 41.82 -29.16 5.37
C ARG A 57 40.83 -29.17 6.54
N GLY A 58 39.91 -28.19 6.54
CA GLY A 58 38.90 -28.05 7.59
C GLY A 58 39.42 -27.37 8.87
N GLU A 59 40.60 -26.75 8.78
CA GLU A 59 41.27 -26.02 9.85
C GLU A 59 41.36 -24.53 9.52
N PHE A 60 41.15 -23.72 10.55
CA PHE A 60 41.04 -22.27 10.47
C PHE A 60 41.88 -21.62 11.54
N ASP A 61 42.50 -20.49 11.22
CA ASP A 61 43.12 -19.62 12.22
C ASP A 61 42.02 -18.96 13.06
N THR A 62 41.97 -19.31 14.34
CA THR A 62 40.93 -18.86 15.27
C THR A 62 40.89 -17.35 15.38
N VAL A 63 42.04 -16.71 15.57
CA VAL A 63 42.13 -15.26 15.82
C VAL A 63 41.84 -14.48 14.56
N ALA A 64 42.38 -14.92 13.42
CA ALA A 64 42.17 -14.25 12.14
C ALA A 64 40.70 -14.36 11.68
N CYS A 65 40.08 -15.53 11.86
CA CYS A 65 38.66 -15.75 11.52
C CYS A 65 37.72 -14.88 12.34
N VAL A 66 37.91 -14.82 13.67
CA VAL A 66 37.10 -13.99 14.56
C VAL A 66 37.24 -12.51 14.20
N LYS A 67 38.47 -12.02 14.00
CA LYS A 67 38.71 -10.61 13.61
C LYS A 67 38.04 -10.26 12.28
N ARG A 68 38.17 -11.11 11.26
CA ARG A 68 37.54 -10.92 9.94
C ARG A 68 36.02 -10.93 10.03
N TYR A 69 35.45 -11.85 10.80
CA TYR A 69 34.01 -11.95 11.00
C TYR A 69 33.46 -10.71 11.73
N CYS A 70 34.09 -10.29 12.84
CA CYS A 70 33.70 -9.08 13.56
C CYS A 70 33.86 -7.81 12.72
N ALA A 71 34.93 -7.68 11.92
CA ALA A 71 35.10 -6.55 11.01
C ALA A 71 33.97 -6.48 9.98
N ARG A 72 33.57 -7.62 9.40
CA ARG A 72 32.45 -7.71 8.47
C ARG A 72 31.11 -7.35 9.11
N LEU A 73 30.87 -7.78 10.34
CA LEU A 73 29.64 -7.41 11.07
C LEU A 73 29.57 -5.91 11.32
N ARG A 74 30.70 -5.27 11.66
CA ARG A 74 30.80 -3.81 11.79
C ARG A 74 30.55 -3.11 10.47
N GLU A 75 31.19 -3.54 9.38
CA GLU A 75 30.95 -2.98 8.04
C GLU A 75 29.47 -3.12 7.61
N SER A 76 28.86 -4.28 7.91
CA SER A 76 27.45 -4.53 7.58
C SER A 76 26.52 -3.64 8.42
N ALA A 77 26.83 -3.43 9.70
CA ALA A 77 26.09 -2.53 10.59
C ALA A 77 26.29 -1.06 10.22
N GLU A 78 27.49 -0.66 9.80
CA GLU A 78 27.79 0.67 9.28
C GLU A 78 27.05 0.94 7.96
N ARG A 79 26.97 -0.07 7.07
CA ARG A 79 26.20 0.03 5.82
C ARG A 79 24.69 0.06 6.06
N ALA A 80 24.20 -0.58 7.11
CA ALA A 80 22.79 -0.57 7.51
C ALA A 80 22.41 0.68 8.33
N GLY A 81 23.35 1.24 9.10
CA GLY A 81 23.15 2.41 9.96
C GLY A 81 23.51 3.74 9.29
N ARG A 82 24.22 3.73 8.16
CA ARG A 82 24.37 4.91 7.31
C ARG A 82 23.08 5.04 6.48
N PRO A 83 22.32 6.13 6.58
CA PRO A 83 21.29 6.39 5.58
C PRO A 83 22.02 6.45 4.25
N SER A 84 21.79 5.45 3.40
CA SER A 84 22.16 5.60 1.99
C SER A 84 21.44 6.86 1.54
N SER A 85 22.18 7.90 1.20
CA SER A 85 21.60 9.17 0.78
C SER A 85 20.61 9.00 -0.39
N GLY A 86 20.68 7.88 -1.13
CA GLY A 86 19.67 7.50 -2.12
C GLY A 86 18.61 6.49 -1.64
N GLY A 87 18.85 5.71 -0.58
CA GLY A 87 17.93 4.66 -0.14
C GLY A 87 16.69 5.17 0.59
N ASP A 88 16.82 6.27 1.33
CA ASP A 88 15.70 6.90 2.04
C ASP A 88 14.85 7.75 1.08
N GLU A 89 15.49 8.41 0.11
CA GLU A 89 14.80 9.06 -1.02
C GLU A 89 14.05 8.03 -1.88
N LEU A 90 14.67 6.89 -2.22
CA LEU A 90 13.99 5.83 -2.97
C LEU A 90 12.80 5.24 -2.21
N LYS A 91 12.92 5.06 -0.89
CA LYS A 91 11.80 4.62 -0.05
C LYS A 91 10.70 5.68 0.01
N THR A 92 11.06 6.95 0.11
CA THR A 92 10.12 8.08 0.14
C THR A 92 9.35 8.20 -1.17
N GLU A 93 10.06 8.16 -2.31
CA GLU A 93 9.46 8.20 -3.65
C GLU A 93 8.58 6.96 -3.91
N ARG A 94 9.01 5.76 -3.49
CA ARG A 94 8.17 4.55 -3.58
C ARG A 94 6.93 4.63 -2.69
N THR A 95 7.03 5.27 -1.53
CA THR A 95 5.89 5.49 -0.64
C THR A 95 4.90 6.48 -1.27
N ARG A 96 5.40 7.55 -1.92
CA ARG A 96 4.56 8.49 -2.67
C ARG A 96 3.83 7.81 -3.83
N LEU A 97 4.57 7.04 -4.63
CA LEU A 97 4.01 6.27 -5.75
C LEU A 97 2.99 5.22 -5.29
N ALA A 98 3.24 4.54 -4.18
CA ALA A 98 2.29 3.59 -3.60
C ALA A 98 1.01 4.27 -3.11
N LYS A 99 1.11 5.49 -2.55
CA LYS A 99 -0.05 6.30 -2.17
C LYS A 99 -0.88 6.70 -3.38
N GLU A 100 -0.24 7.24 -4.42
CA GLU A 100 -0.91 7.61 -5.68
C GLU A 100 -1.59 6.40 -6.35
N GLN A 101 -0.96 5.22 -6.30
CA GLN A 101 -1.56 3.97 -6.80
C GLN A 101 -2.75 3.49 -5.95
N ALA A 102 -2.67 3.64 -4.62
CA ALA A 102 -3.78 3.32 -3.73
C ALA A 102 -4.98 4.23 -3.98
N ASP A 103 -4.74 5.54 -4.14
CA ASP A 103 -5.78 6.52 -4.43
C ASP A 103 -6.44 6.26 -5.80
N ALA A 104 -5.64 5.94 -6.83
CA ALA A 104 -6.15 5.56 -8.14
C ALA A 104 -7.01 4.28 -8.09
N THR A 105 -6.62 3.31 -7.25
CA THR A 105 -7.39 2.08 -7.05
C THR A 105 -8.68 2.34 -6.28
N ALA A 106 -8.64 3.22 -5.27
CA ALA A 106 -9.82 3.64 -4.52
C ALA A 106 -10.85 4.35 -5.43
N LEU A 107 -10.40 5.26 -6.30
CA LEU A 107 -11.26 5.93 -7.28
C LEU A 107 -11.89 4.95 -8.27
N LYS A 108 -11.11 3.99 -8.78
CA LYS A 108 -11.65 2.92 -9.65
C LYS A 108 -12.69 2.08 -8.92
N ASN A 109 -12.45 1.73 -7.67
CA ASN A 109 -13.41 0.97 -6.86
C ASN A 109 -14.70 1.77 -6.61
N ALA A 110 -14.59 3.07 -6.31
CA ALA A 110 -15.75 3.96 -6.14
C ALA A 110 -16.58 4.07 -7.44
N GLN A 111 -15.90 4.17 -8.60
CA GLN A 111 -16.57 4.16 -9.90
C GLN A 111 -17.31 2.83 -10.15
N LEU A 112 -16.66 1.69 -9.88
CA LEU A 112 -17.27 0.36 -10.05
C LEU A 112 -18.46 0.11 -9.12
N ARG A 113 -18.46 0.71 -7.92
CA ARG A 113 -19.59 0.66 -6.98
C ARG A 113 -20.74 1.60 -7.36
N GLY A 114 -20.55 2.45 -8.36
CA GLY A 114 -21.54 3.46 -8.75
C GLY A 114 -21.62 4.65 -7.77
N GLU A 115 -20.61 4.85 -6.92
CA GLU A 115 -20.53 5.99 -6.01
C GLU A 115 -20.16 7.30 -6.74
N LEU A 116 -19.66 7.19 -7.99
CA LEU A 116 -19.30 8.30 -8.85
C LEU A 116 -20.17 8.32 -10.09
N ALA A 117 -20.99 9.37 -10.24
CA ALA A 117 -21.75 9.61 -11.46
C ALA A 117 -20.91 10.40 -12.47
N PRO A 118 -20.85 10.00 -13.75
CA PRO A 118 -20.18 10.78 -14.78
C PRO A 118 -20.86 12.15 -14.91
N VAL A 119 -20.11 13.22 -14.66
CA VAL A 119 -20.62 14.61 -14.70
C VAL A 119 -21.28 14.92 -16.04
N ALA A 120 -20.67 14.49 -17.15
CA ALA A 120 -21.19 14.75 -18.48
C ALA A 120 -22.52 14.03 -18.76
N GLU A 121 -22.72 12.84 -18.21
CA GLU A 121 -23.96 12.07 -18.39
C GLU A 121 -25.07 12.63 -17.51
N THR A 122 -24.76 12.88 -16.24
CA THR A 122 -25.66 13.52 -15.28
C THR A 122 -26.15 14.86 -15.84
N LEU A 123 -25.24 15.72 -16.33
CA LEU A 123 -25.61 17.01 -16.91
C LEU A 123 -26.54 16.85 -18.14
N ARG A 124 -26.29 15.88 -19.02
CA ARG A 124 -27.16 15.62 -20.18
C ARG A 124 -28.57 15.22 -19.75
N GLU A 125 -28.68 14.35 -18.75
CA GLU A 125 -29.97 13.92 -18.20
C GLU A 125 -30.71 15.10 -17.56
N TRP A 126 -30.04 15.88 -16.71
CA TRP A 126 -30.63 17.09 -16.12
C TRP A 126 -31.08 18.09 -17.18
N GLN A 127 -30.28 18.30 -18.22
CA GLN A 127 -30.68 19.16 -19.34
C GLN A 127 -31.90 18.60 -20.09
N ALA A 128 -32.04 17.29 -20.22
CA ALA A 128 -33.23 16.67 -20.81
C ALA A 128 -34.47 16.93 -19.95
N VAL A 129 -34.39 16.63 -18.65
CA VAL A 129 -35.48 16.88 -17.69
C VAL A 129 -35.89 18.36 -17.71
N LEU A 130 -34.95 19.29 -17.70
CA LEU A 130 -35.25 20.73 -17.74
C LEU A 130 -35.91 21.18 -19.04
N ARG A 131 -35.52 20.60 -20.20
CA ARG A 131 -36.20 20.84 -21.48
C ARG A 131 -37.64 20.34 -21.45
N ASP A 132 -37.87 19.16 -20.88
CA ASP A 132 -39.20 18.56 -20.78
C ASP A 132 -40.11 19.39 -19.86
N VAL A 133 -39.59 19.84 -18.72
CA VAL A 133 -40.29 20.74 -17.80
C VAL A 133 -40.66 22.05 -18.51
N ARG A 134 -39.72 22.68 -19.22
CA ARG A 134 -39.98 23.91 -19.98
C ARG A 134 -41.08 23.68 -21.03
N ALA A 135 -41.00 22.61 -21.80
CA ALA A 135 -42.01 22.28 -22.81
C ALA A 135 -43.39 22.05 -22.17
N ALA A 136 -43.45 21.32 -21.05
CA ALA A 136 -44.67 21.07 -20.31
C ALA A 136 -45.31 22.38 -19.79
N MET A 137 -44.52 23.28 -19.22
CA MET A 137 -44.98 24.59 -18.74
C MET A 137 -45.52 25.47 -19.87
N LEU A 138 -44.82 25.54 -21.01
CA LEU A 138 -45.27 26.30 -22.17
C LEU A 138 -46.54 25.72 -22.84
N ALA A 139 -46.85 24.44 -22.60
CA ALA A 139 -48.08 23.81 -23.05
C ALA A 139 -49.28 24.02 -22.09
N VAL A 140 -49.06 24.57 -20.89
CA VAL A 140 -50.14 24.79 -19.91
C VAL A 140 -51.22 25.74 -20.43
N PRO A 141 -50.92 26.92 -21.02
CA PRO A 141 -51.95 27.87 -21.43
C PRO A 141 -52.93 27.30 -22.45
N SER A 142 -52.44 26.59 -23.46
CA SER A 142 -53.28 26.00 -24.50
C SER A 142 -54.16 24.87 -23.97
N ARG A 143 -53.60 24.02 -23.09
CA ARG A 143 -54.38 22.95 -22.40
C ARG A 143 -55.44 23.54 -21.48
N TYR A 144 -55.11 24.61 -20.76
CA TYR A 144 -56.03 25.28 -19.85
C TYR A 144 -57.18 25.92 -20.63
N ALA A 145 -56.87 26.64 -21.72
CA ALA A 145 -57.85 27.21 -22.65
C ALA A 145 -58.81 26.15 -23.23
N ALA A 146 -58.27 25.00 -23.65
CA ALA A 146 -59.07 23.90 -24.18
C ALA A 146 -60.05 23.31 -23.15
N SER A 147 -59.73 23.39 -21.86
CA SER A 147 -60.58 22.86 -20.78
C SER A 147 -61.60 23.85 -20.23
N GLN A 148 -61.47 25.14 -20.53
CA GLN A 148 -62.26 26.22 -19.93
C GLN A 148 -62.89 27.10 -21.02
N PRO A 149 -64.14 26.80 -21.45
CA PRO A 149 -64.80 27.47 -22.57
C PRO A 149 -65.07 28.98 -22.38
N HIS A 150 -64.98 29.47 -21.15
CA HIS A 150 -65.26 30.86 -20.79
C HIS A 150 -64.02 31.76 -20.80
N LEU A 151 -62.81 31.21 -21.00
CA LEU A 151 -61.60 31.99 -21.07
C LEU A 151 -61.55 32.81 -22.35
N THR A 152 -61.15 34.07 -22.23
CA THR A 152 -60.92 34.93 -23.38
C THR A 152 -59.48 34.76 -23.89
N PRO A 153 -59.19 35.12 -25.15
CA PRO A 153 -57.81 35.15 -25.66
C PRO A 153 -56.88 36.02 -24.82
N HIS A 154 -57.40 37.09 -24.20
CA HIS A 154 -56.63 37.96 -23.32
C HIS A 154 -56.16 37.24 -22.04
N ASP A 155 -57.03 36.43 -21.43
CA ASP A 155 -56.69 35.67 -20.21
C ASP A 155 -55.60 34.62 -20.48
N VAL A 156 -55.67 33.97 -21.65
CA VAL A 156 -54.68 32.97 -22.09
C VAL A 156 -53.33 33.63 -22.38
N GLU A 157 -53.34 34.83 -22.97
CA GLU A 157 -52.11 35.60 -23.20
C GLU A 157 -51.48 36.06 -21.88
N ALA A 158 -52.28 36.57 -20.94
CA ALA A 158 -51.80 36.98 -19.62
C ALA A 158 -51.14 35.81 -18.87
N LEU A 159 -51.77 34.62 -18.90
CA LEU A 159 -51.19 33.40 -18.34
C LEU A 159 -49.88 33.00 -19.04
N THR A 160 -49.82 33.13 -20.36
CA THR A 160 -48.63 32.79 -21.16
C THR A 160 -47.46 33.71 -20.80
N ILE A 161 -47.71 35.01 -20.64
CA ILE A 161 -46.70 35.99 -20.23
C ILE A 161 -46.17 35.66 -18.83
N GLU A 162 -47.05 35.35 -17.88
CA GLU A 162 -46.64 35.07 -16.51
C GLU A 162 -45.82 33.78 -16.40
N ILE A 163 -46.20 32.71 -17.13
CA ILE A 163 -45.39 31.47 -17.18
C ILE A 163 -44.02 31.73 -17.79
N LYS A 164 -43.93 32.53 -18.87
CA LYS A 164 -42.64 32.89 -19.48
C LYS A 164 -41.77 33.68 -18.52
N ARG A 165 -42.35 34.68 -17.83
CA ARG A 165 -41.65 35.47 -16.81
C ARG A 165 -41.12 34.59 -15.69
N ALA A 166 -41.91 33.64 -15.18
CA ALA A 166 -41.47 32.70 -14.16
C ALA A 166 -40.30 31.82 -14.65
N LEU A 167 -40.38 31.32 -15.90
CA LEU A 167 -39.29 30.55 -16.52
C LEU A 167 -38.02 31.38 -16.76
N GLU A 168 -38.15 32.67 -17.06
CA GLU A 168 -37.03 33.61 -17.21
C GLU A 168 -36.38 33.92 -15.85
N GLY A 169 -37.16 34.15 -14.80
CA GLY A 169 -36.64 34.34 -13.44
C GLY A 169 -35.80 33.16 -12.94
N LEU A 170 -36.25 31.93 -13.22
CA LEU A 170 -35.49 30.70 -12.93
C LEU A 170 -34.21 30.57 -13.77
N ALA A 171 -34.19 31.11 -15.00
CA ALA A 171 -33.02 31.06 -15.88
C ALA A 171 -31.93 32.04 -15.43
N ASP A 172 -32.33 33.20 -14.91
CA ASP A 172 -31.41 34.23 -14.40
C ASP A 172 -30.90 33.93 -12.98
N GLY A 173 -31.39 32.85 -12.36
CA GLY A 173 -30.98 32.42 -11.02
C GLY A 173 -31.51 33.32 -9.90
N ASN A 174 -32.58 34.06 -10.17
CA ASN A 174 -33.14 35.04 -9.24
C ASN A 174 -34.34 34.44 -8.50
N ASP A 175 -34.04 33.56 -7.53
CA ASP A 175 -34.93 33.19 -6.42
C ASP A 175 -34.60 34.06 -5.18
#